data_AF-A0A1H9Q0J9-F1
#
_entry.id   AF-A0A1H9Q0J9-F1
#
_cell.length_a   1.000
_cell.length_b   1.000
_cell.length_c   1.000
_cell.angle_alpha   90.00
_cell.angle_beta   90.00
_cell.angle_gamma   90.00
#
_symmetry.space_group_name_H-M   'P 1'
#
loop_
_entity.id
_entity.type
_entity.pdbx_description
1 polymer ?
#
loop_
_entity_poly.entity_id
_entity_poly.type
_entity_poly.pdbx_seq_one_letter_code
_entity_poly.pdbx_strand_id
1 'polypeptide(L)'
;MQRRLYANGTPPGLNTPPGRSCDDRAVTHTDPAVPAPEPGRAHGPGPGPGRAPAHGHGPTHGQGRGRTHGQGHSHGHGQGQGQSHGHGHGHGHGHGHGHGHGHGHGPAEPVSRHLRKVIAAVLVPFAVAVLAGLVVLWPGGVPGHQHDHSGVGFDRPTFTAKVVELAEVDCGKANVRQPSGSSGDGSSGQGGEGGAHGPCRKATVEITEGKDKGHTFTEVVPPDATRSYSVGQGVVVAYAAKAPRDLQYSVVDTDRDLPMVLLAGLFALVVVLVGRLRGVLALVGLVISFAVLTLFILPAILQGSNPLVVAVVGGSAIMLATLYLCHGLSARTSVAVLGTLVSLLLIGLLGSLFIGWAGLTGNTDDQTGLVHGLYPGIEIRGLLLAGVLIGSLGVLDDVTVTQTSAVWELKDADPGASRRRIYRAAMRIGRDHIASVVNTLVLAYAGAALPLLLLFSIARSDVTMVATSEVVAEEIIRTLVGSIGLVASVPVTTLLAALVVSADRRRPEAAEAAGRTAGDAPPGVPAPASGVPASGVPASGVPASGVPASGVPASGEPVSGAPASGGRPAPGRGAGVTGGRGRRRKPK
;
A
#
# COMPACT_ATOMS: atom_id res chain seq x y z
N MET A 1 -9.11 55.26 15.14
CA MET A 1 -10.38 56.05 15.13
C MET A 1 -11.48 55.10 14.68
N GLN A 2 -12.72 55.09 15.19
CA GLN A 2 -13.39 55.97 16.17
C GLN A 2 -13.86 55.18 17.42
N ARG A 3 -14.48 55.86 18.41
CA ARG A 3 -15.12 55.28 19.60
C ARG A 3 -16.58 55.77 19.74
N ARG A 4 -17.49 54.90 20.18
CA ARG A 4 -18.70 55.12 21.02
C ARG A 4 -19.26 53.71 21.36
N LEU A 5 -19.31 53.24 22.60
CA LEU A 5 -20.08 53.68 23.80
C LEU A 5 -21.53 53.18 23.81
N TYR A 6 -21.77 52.08 24.55
CA TYR A 6 -22.91 51.70 25.41
C TYR A 6 -22.59 50.26 25.90
N ALA A 7 -22.71 49.76 27.14
CA ALA A 7 -22.93 50.22 28.51
C ALA A 7 -23.95 49.26 29.21
N ASN A 8 -23.44 48.43 30.13
CA ASN A 8 -24.08 47.65 31.21
C ASN A 8 -25.53 47.11 31.09
N GLY A 9 -25.70 45.82 31.43
CA GLY A 9 -27.00 45.24 31.81
C GLY A 9 -26.97 43.74 32.12
N THR A 10 -26.80 43.35 33.38
CA THR A 10 -26.98 41.96 33.87
C THR A 10 -28.45 41.66 34.23
N PRO A 11 -28.88 40.39 34.31
CA PRO A 11 -30.28 40.01 34.06
C PRO A 11 -31.16 39.87 35.31
N PRO A 12 -32.50 39.87 35.12
CA PRO A 12 -33.45 39.24 36.03
C PRO A 12 -33.67 37.75 35.69
N GLY A 13 -34.04 36.95 36.67
CA GLY A 13 -34.78 35.69 36.49
C GLY A 13 -35.93 35.63 37.49
N LEU A 14 -36.84 34.65 37.37
CA LEU A 14 -37.60 34.00 38.46
C LEU A 14 -38.77 33.12 37.93
N ASN A 15 -39.05 32.04 38.67
CA ASN A 15 -40.36 31.40 38.92
C ASN A 15 -41.19 30.72 37.81
N THR A 16 -41.26 29.38 37.92
CA THR A 16 -42.50 28.57 37.82
C THR A 16 -43.60 29.09 38.77
N PRO A 17 -44.91 28.93 38.47
CA PRO A 17 -45.68 27.77 38.98
C PRO A 17 -46.81 27.31 38.00
N PRO A 18 -47.98 26.80 38.44
CA PRO A 18 -48.25 25.37 38.72
C PRO A 18 -49.33 24.76 37.81
N GLY A 19 -49.56 23.43 37.89
CA GLY A 19 -50.57 22.72 37.09
C GLY A 19 -51.81 22.23 37.87
N ARG A 20 -52.82 21.71 37.15
CA ARG A 20 -53.88 20.81 37.64
C ARG A 20 -54.57 20.03 36.50
N SER A 21 -55.40 19.07 36.86
CA SER A 21 -56.03 18.01 36.04
C SER A 21 -57.32 18.42 35.31
N CYS A 22 -57.70 17.64 34.27
CA CYS A 22 -58.98 16.92 34.20
C CYS A 22 -59.00 15.90 33.03
N ASP A 23 -60.07 15.11 32.95
CA ASP A 23 -60.07 13.75 32.39
C ASP A 23 -60.74 13.57 30.99
N ASP A 24 -60.69 12.32 30.53
CA ASP A 24 -61.67 11.63 29.67
C ASP A 24 -61.85 12.02 28.18
N ARG A 25 -61.28 11.19 27.28
CA ARG A 25 -62.05 10.09 26.65
C ARG A 25 -61.19 9.14 25.80
N ALA A 26 -61.67 7.91 25.63
CA ALA A 26 -60.95 6.81 24.97
C ALA A 26 -61.42 6.51 23.53
N VAL A 27 -60.48 6.01 22.71
CA VAL A 27 -60.69 5.18 21.50
C VAL A 27 -59.65 4.05 21.52
N THR A 28 -59.91 2.92 20.85
CA THR A 28 -59.35 1.60 21.18
C THR A 28 -58.47 0.94 20.10
N HIS A 29 -57.80 -0.17 20.50
CA HIS A 29 -57.11 -1.20 19.69
C HIS A 29 -55.71 -0.84 19.13
N THR A 30 -54.71 -1.74 19.10
CA THR A 30 -54.47 -3.04 19.79
C THR A 30 -52.98 -3.41 19.67
N ASP A 31 -52.40 -4.08 20.67
CA ASP A 31 -51.14 -4.83 20.53
C ASP A 31 -51.16 -6.11 21.41
N PRO A 32 -50.44 -7.19 21.04
CA PRO A 32 -50.49 -8.48 21.75
C PRO A 32 -49.49 -8.58 22.92
N ALA A 33 -49.86 -9.36 23.94
CA ALA A 33 -49.12 -9.44 25.20
C ALA A 33 -47.99 -10.50 25.24
N VAL A 34 -46.97 -10.22 26.06
CA VAL A 34 -45.99 -11.20 26.55
C VAL A 34 -46.11 -11.26 28.09
N PRO A 35 -46.32 -12.43 28.71
CA PRO A 35 -46.55 -12.55 30.15
C PRO A 35 -45.26 -12.56 30.97
N ALA A 36 -45.30 -11.96 32.17
CA ALA A 36 -44.26 -12.06 33.19
C ALA A 36 -44.45 -13.30 34.11
N PRO A 37 -43.40 -13.82 34.76
CA PRO A 37 -43.49 -15.03 35.58
C PRO A 37 -43.95 -14.78 37.03
N GLU A 38 -44.74 -15.70 37.59
CA GLU A 38 -45.10 -15.75 39.02
C GLU A 38 -44.15 -16.64 39.85
N PRO A 39 -44.04 -16.43 41.19
CA PRO A 39 -43.02 -17.08 42.01
C PRO A 39 -43.49 -18.32 42.81
N GLY A 40 -42.72 -19.40 42.69
CA GLY A 40 -42.26 -20.18 43.85
C GLY A 40 -43.02 -21.45 44.28
N ARG A 41 -42.25 -22.49 44.64
CA ARG A 41 -42.45 -23.41 45.79
C ARG A 41 -41.21 -24.28 45.99
N ALA A 42 -41.03 -24.84 47.18
CA ALA A 42 -39.88 -25.65 47.57
C ALA A 42 -40.31 -27.01 48.15
N HIS A 43 -39.49 -28.05 47.97
CA HIS A 43 -39.59 -29.33 48.67
C HIS A 43 -38.21 -29.97 48.90
N GLY A 44 -38.17 -30.94 49.84
CA GLY A 44 -36.97 -31.46 50.51
C GLY A 44 -36.41 -32.82 50.00
N PRO A 45 -35.62 -33.54 50.82
CA PRO A 45 -34.44 -34.25 50.30
C PRO A 45 -34.37 -35.79 50.51
N GLY A 46 -33.40 -36.43 49.83
CA GLY A 46 -32.90 -37.80 50.06
C GLY A 46 -33.36 -38.86 49.04
N PRO A 47 -32.76 -40.08 49.00
CA PRO A 47 -31.69 -40.64 49.84
C PRO A 47 -30.44 -41.20 49.07
N GLY A 48 -29.45 -41.75 49.79
CA GLY A 48 -28.38 -42.66 49.27
C GLY A 48 -28.81 -44.14 49.21
N PRO A 49 -27.94 -45.17 48.96
CA PRO A 49 -26.50 -45.32 49.29
C PRO A 49 -25.62 -45.76 48.06
N GLY A 50 -24.36 -46.24 48.13
CA GLY A 50 -23.32 -46.34 49.19
C GLY A 50 -22.54 -47.69 49.23
N ARG A 51 -21.39 -47.72 49.94
CA ARG A 51 -20.38 -48.81 50.17
C ARG A 51 -19.26 -49.03 49.11
N ALA A 52 -18.14 -49.56 49.59
CA ALA A 52 -16.80 -49.76 48.96
C ALA A 52 -16.35 -51.25 49.17
N PRO A 53 -15.07 -51.71 49.07
CA PRO A 53 -13.75 -51.08 48.77
C PRO A 53 -13.07 -51.76 47.52
N ALA A 54 -11.76 -52.04 47.31
CA ALA A 54 -10.52 -51.99 48.12
C ALA A 54 -9.20 -52.09 47.28
N HIS A 55 -8.07 -51.75 47.91
CA HIS A 55 -6.64 -52.04 47.57
C HIS A 55 -6.03 -51.48 46.26
N GLY A 56 -4.74 -51.10 46.20
CA GLY A 56 -3.75 -51.01 47.30
C GLY A 56 -2.32 -50.56 46.87
N HIS A 57 -1.45 -50.40 47.87
CA HIS A 57 0.03 -50.17 47.81
C HIS A 57 0.60 -48.82 47.33
N GLY A 58 1.31 -48.14 48.25
CA GLY A 58 2.47 -47.28 47.98
C GLY A 58 3.79 -48.05 48.26
N PRO A 59 4.90 -47.43 48.75
CA PRO A 59 5.01 -46.05 49.27
C PRO A 59 6.29 -45.23 48.90
N THR A 60 6.17 -43.91 49.06
CA THR A 60 7.14 -42.89 49.57
C THR A 60 8.67 -42.92 49.34
N HIS A 61 9.20 -41.69 49.20
CA HIS A 61 10.53 -41.16 49.60
C HIS A 61 11.76 -41.31 48.67
N GLY A 62 12.46 -40.18 48.53
CA GLY A 62 13.80 -40.05 47.92
C GLY A 62 14.21 -38.57 47.78
N GLN A 63 15.12 -38.08 48.63
CA GLN A 63 15.68 -36.73 48.54
C GLN A 63 16.97 -36.72 47.71
N GLY A 64 17.28 -35.60 47.03
CA GLY A 64 18.57 -35.41 46.34
C GLY A 64 18.94 -33.93 46.19
N ARG A 65 20.21 -33.58 46.44
CA ARG A 65 20.78 -32.22 46.29
C ARG A 65 22.00 -32.25 45.35
N GLY A 66 22.12 -31.25 44.47
CA GLY A 66 23.34 -30.85 43.75
C GLY A 66 23.09 -29.51 43.05
N ARG A 67 23.89 -28.44 43.22
CA ARG A 67 25.30 -28.22 42.81
C ARG A 67 25.51 -28.31 41.29
N THR A 68 26.13 -27.38 40.54
CA THR A 68 26.55 -25.95 40.62
C THR A 68 27.66 -25.80 39.56
N HIS A 69 27.53 -24.88 38.58
CA HIS A 69 28.54 -24.54 37.54
C HIS A 69 28.99 -25.71 36.61
N GLY A 70 29.67 -25.52 35.47
CA GLY A 70 29.96 -24.31 34.67
C GLY A 70 31.17 -24.49 33.73
N GLN A 71 31.18 -23.79 32.57
CA GLN A 71 32.28 -23.66 31.58
C GLN A 71 32.74 -24.92 30.79
N GLY A 72 33.39 -24.71 29.64
CA GLY A 72 34.08 -25.76 28.85
C GLY A 72 34.27 -25.42 27.36
N HIS A 73 35.51 -25.26 26.89
CA HIS A 73 35.89 -25.02 25.48
C HIS A 73 36.34 -26.31 24.76
N SER A 74 36.48 -26.27 23.42
CA SER A 74 37.54 -27.01 22.70
C SER A 74 37.85 -26.41 21.32
N HIS A 75 39.05 -26.72 20.79
CA HIS A 75 39.59 -26.25 19.49
C HIS A 75 39.69 -27.42 18.47
N GLY A 76 39.94 -27.09 17.19
CA GLY A 76 40.42 -28.03 16.16
C GLY A 76 41.35 -27.34 15.15
N HIS A 77 42.39 -28.03 14.67
CA HIS A 77 43.44 -27.49 13.78
C HIS A 77 43.41 -28.10 12.37
N GLY A 78 44.03 -27.43 11.39
CA GLY A 78 44.37 -27.97 10.07
C GLY A 78 45.42 -27.12 9.33
N GLN A 79 46.43 -27.77 8.74
CA GLN A 79 47.49 -27.19 7.88
C GLN A 79 47.32 -27.72 6.44
N GLY A 80 47.94 -27.22 5.36
CA GLY A 80 48.87 -26.09 5.14
C GLY A 80 49.62 -26.26 3.79
N GLN A 81 50.50 -25.29 3.44
CA GLN A 81 51.43 -25.29 2.27
C GLN A 81 50.78 -25.21 0.86
N GLY A 82 51.45 -24.78 -0.22
CA GLY A 82 52.88 -24.43 -0.41
C GLY A 82 53.13 -23.31 -1.46
N GLN A 83 54.37 -23.17 -1.93
CA GLN A 83 54.93 -21.95 -2.57
C GLN A 83 55.26 -22.10 -4.08
N SER A 84 55.39 -20.99 -4.81
CA SER A 84 56.45 -20.77 -5.81
C SER A 84 56.57 -19.28 -6.20
N HIS A 85 57.69 -18.87 -6.81
CA HIS A 85 58.02 -17.47 -7.15
C HIS A 85 57.93 -17.18 -8.66
N GLY A 86 57.75 -15.90 -9.01
CA GLY A 86 58.03 -15.37 -10.35
C GLY A 86 58.18 -13.85 -10.33
N HIS A 87 59.38 -13.34 -10.66
CA HIS A 87 59.63 -11.90 -10.83
C HIS A 87 59.52 -11.50 -12.31
N GLY A 88 59.02 -10.28 -12.57
CA GLY A 88 59.04 -9.67 -13.89
C GLY A 88 58.62 -8.20 -13.84
N HIS A 89 59.58 -7.28 -13.99
CA HIS A 89 59.29 -5.86 -14.21
C HIS A 89 59.07 -5.59 -15.70
N GLY A 90 58.07 -4.77 -16.03
CA GLY A 90 57.86 -4.27 -17.38
C GLY A 90 57.05 -2.96 -17.34
N HIS A 91 57.66 -1.85 -17.72
CA HIS A 91 56.95 -0.58 -17.89
C HIS A 91 56.26 -0.55 -19.27
N GLY A 92 55.00 -0.12 -19.30
CA GLY A 92 54.25 0.09 -20.53
C GLY A 92 53.21 1.18 -20.36
N HIS A 93 53.46 2.37 -20.93
CA HIS A 93 52.49 3.45 -20.96
C HIS A 93 51.47 3.19 -22.09
N GLY A 94 50.20 2.98 -21.72
CA GLY A 94 49.10 2.82 -22.67
C GLY A 94 47.98 3.84 -22.41
N HIS A 95 47.81 4.81 -23.30
CA HIS A 95 46.72 5.78 -23.23
C HIS A 95 45.39 5.15 -23.67
N GLY A 96 44.65 4.58 -22.71
CA GLY A 96 43.28 4.11 -22.94
C GLY A 96 42.29 5.28 -23.02
N HIS A 97 41.85 5.65 -24.22
CA HIS A 97 40.77 6.63 -24.41
C HIS A 97 39.43 6.05 -23.94
N GLY A 98 38.94 6.51 -22.77
CA GLY A 98 37.65 6.12 -22.23
C GLY A 98 36.48 6.73 -23.00
N HIS A 99 36.01 6.04 -24.04
CA HIS A 99 34.78 6.41 -24.76
C HIS A 99 33.54 6.10 -23.90
N GLY A 100 33.15 7.08 -23.08
CA GLY A 100 31.91 7.03 -22.31
C GLY A 100 30.68 7.12 -23.22
N HIS A 101 30.14 5.97 -23.61
CA HIS A 101 28.88 5.88 -24.35
C HIS A 101 27.68 6.25 -23.44
N GLY A 102 27.43 7.56 -23.31
CA GLY A 102 26.22 8.07 -22.69
C GLY A 102 24.99 7.72 -23.53
N HIS A 103 24.24 6.71 -23.10
CA HIS A 103 22.91 6.40 -23.66
C HIS A 103 21.90 7.50 -23.26
N GLY A 104 22.01 8.65 -23.91
CA GLY A 104 21.00 9.70 -23.84
C GLY A 104 19.72 9.19 -24.48
N HIS A 105 18.68 8.95 -23.68
CA HIS A 105 17.33 8.74 -24.20
C HIS A 105 16.92 10.01 -24.96
N GLY A 106 16.91 9.95 -26.29
CA GLY A 106 16.36 11.02 -27.12
C GLY A 106 14.88 11.28 -26.77
N PRO A 107 14.36 12.49 -27.01
CA PRO A 107 12.94 12.75 -26.85
C PRO A 107 12.15 11.78 -27.73
N ALA A 108 11.18 11.09 -27.14
CA ALA A 108 10.39 10.06 -27.83
C ALA A 108 9.80 10.59 -29.15
N GLU A 109 9.84 9.77 -30.20
CA GLU A 109 9.47 10.21 -31.56
C GLU A 109 8.11 10.93 -31.58
N PRO A 110 7.98 12.02 -32.35
CA PRO A 110 6.91 12.99 -32.15
C PRO A 110 5.55 12.47 -32.65
N VAL A 111 4.87 11.75 -31.76
CA VAL A 111 3.51 11.23 -31.96
C VAL A 111 2.62 12.25 -32.65
N SER A 112 1.99 11.78 -33.72
CA SER A 112 1.35 12.55 -34.78
C SER A 112 0.46 13.68 -34.25
N ARG A 113 0.55 14.84 -34.91
CA ARG A 113 -0.14 16.08 -34.49
C ARG A 113 -1.65 15.89 -34.30
N HIS A 114 -2.28 14.98 -35.06
CA HIS A 114 -3.69 14.63 -34.89
C HIS A 114 -3.95 13.89 -33.57
N LEU A 115 -3.16 12.86 -33.27
CA LEU A 115 -3.33 12.04 -32.08
C LEU A 115 -3.04 12.83 -30.80
N ARG A 116 -2.03 13.71 -30.84
CA ARG A 116 -1.74 14.66 -29.77
C ARG A 116 -2.91 15.62 -29.50
N LYS A 117 -3.62 16.08 -30.55
CA LYS A 117 -4.86 16.87 -30.43
C LYS A 117 -6.00 16.06 -29.80
N VAL A 118 -6.20 14.80 -30.19
CA VAL A 118 -7.24 13.93 -29.59
C VAL A 118 -6.99 13.70 -28.10
N ILE A 119 -5.75 13.40 -27.72
CA ILE A 119 -5.35 13.22 -26.31
C ILE A 119 -5.57 14.52 -25.51
N ALA A 120 -5.15 15.68 -26.06
CA ALA A 120 -5.38 16.97 -25.43
C ALA A 120 -6.87 17.33 -25.32
N ALA A 121 -7.70 16.95 -26.30
CA ALA A 121 -9.14 17.22 -26.29
C ALA A 121 -9.90 16.46 -25.18
N VAL A 122 -9.32 15.41 -24.60
CA VAL A 122 -9.86 14.73 -23.40
C VAL A 122 -9.21 15.27 -22.13
N LEU A 123 -7.88 15.39 -22.12
CA LEU A 123 -7.14 15.71 -20.89
C LEU A 123 -7.14 17.19 -20.51
N VAL A 124 -7.29 18.12 -21.46
CA VAL A 124 -7.38 19.56 -21.13
C VAL A 124 -8.72 19.89 -20.46
N PRO A 125 -9.90 19.47 -20.98
CA PRO A 125 -11.16 19.64 -20.25
C PRO A 125 -11.14 18.95 -18.89
N PHE A 126 -10.52 17.78 -18.77
CA PHE A 126 -10.37 17.10 -17.48
C PHE A 126 -9.50 17.89 -16.49
N ALA A 127 -8.31 18.34 -16.90
CA ALA A 127 -7.44 19.15 -16.06
C ALA A 127 -8.09 20.49 -15.66
N VAL A 128 -8.86 21.11 -16.57
CA VAL A 128 -9.67 22.31 -16.27
C VAL A 128 -10.77 22.00 -15.26
N ALA A 129 -11.44 20.84 -15.34
CA ALA A 129 -12.43 20.42 -14.35
C ALA A 129 -11.80 20.14 -12.97
N VAL A 130 -10.59 19.56 -12.93
CA VAL A 130 -9.82 19.37 -11.67
C VAL A 130 -9.41 20.72 -11.09
N LEU A 131 -8.90 21.65 -11.90
CA LEU A 131 -8.54 23.01 -11.45
C LEU A 131 -9.77 23.80 -10.96
N ALA A 132 -10.90 23.70 -11.66
CA ALA A 132 -12.16 24.29 -11.22
C ALA A 132 -12.65 23.66 -9.91
N GLY A 133 -12.56 22.34 -9.77
CA GLY A 133 -12.87 21.62 -8.53
C GLY A 133 -11.96 22.05 -7.37
N LEU A 134 -10.66 22.19 -7.60
CA LEU A 134 -9.70 22.69 -6.61
C LEU A 134 -10.04 24.11 -6.16
N VAL A 135 -10.49 24.99 -7.05
CA VAL A 135 -10.88 26.37 -6.72
C VAL A 135 -12.24 26.45 -6.01
N VAL A 136 -13.23 25.68 -6.47
CA VAL A 136 -14.60 25.68 -5.90
C VAL A 136 -14.65 24.99 -4.55
N LEU A 137 -13.85 23.95 -4.34
CA LEU A 137 -13.71 23.24 -3.06
C LEU A 137 -12.47 23.70 -2.28
N TRP A 138 -11.84 24.82 -2.66
CA TRP A 138 -10.66 25.30 -1.94
C TRP A 138 -11.06 25.63 -0.50
N PRO A 139 -10.38 25.05 0.51
CA PRO A 139 -10.71 25.37 1.88
C PRO A 139 -10.45 26.86 2.15
N GLY A 140 -11.52 27.60 2.42
CA GLY A 140 -11.41 28.96 2.95
C GLY A 140 -10.57 28.90 4.21
N GLY A 141 -9.58 29.78 4.35
CA GLY A 141 -8.51 29.63 5.36
C GLY A 141 -9.06 29.21 6.72
N VAL A 142 -8.57 28.07 7.24
CA VAL A 142 -9.13 27.34 8.39
C VAL A 142 -9.57 28.32 9.48
N PRO A 143 -10.84 28.29 9.94
CA PRO A 143 -11.28 29.11 11.07
C PRO A 143 -10.33 28.89 12.24
N GLY A 144 -9.51 29.89 12.55
CA GLY A 144 -8.42 29.75 13.52
C GLY A 144 -8.98 29.26 14.85
N HIS A 145 -8.26 28.34 15.51
CA HIS A 145 -8.70 27.68 16.75
C HIS A 145 -8.95 28.70 17.87
N GLN A 146 -10.17 29.23 17.91
CA GLN A 146 -10.56 30.42 18.67
C GLN A 146 -11.87 30.24 19.45
N HIS A 147 -12.55 29.10 19.24
CA HIS A 147 -13.64 28.63 20.09
C HIS A 147 -13.32 27.24 20.62
N ASP A 148 -13.15 27.20 21.94
CA ASP A 148 -13.07 26.11 22.90
C ASP A 148 -12.30 24.82 22.56
N HIS A 149 -11.41 24.45 23.50
CA HIS A 149 -10.73 23.16 23.54
C HIS A 149 -11.73 22.01 23.43
N SER A 150 -11.42 21.00 22.62
CA SER A 150 -12.36 19.96 22.15
C SER A 150 -12.88 19.00 23.22
N GLY A 151 -12.51 19.20 24.48
CA GLY A 151 -12.80 18.31 25.61
C GLY A 151 -11.95 17.03 25.62
N VAL A 152 -11.66 16.46 24.45
CA VAL A 152 -10.94 15.18 24.27
C VAL A 152 -9.41 15.31 24.36
N GLY A 153 -8.88 16.52 24.52
CA GLY A 153 -7.47 16.75 24.90
C GLY A 153 -6.44 16.66 23.78
N PHE A 154 -6.81 16.22 22.57
CA PHE A 154 -5.93 16.17 21.39
C PHE A 154 -5.46 17.57 20.93
N ASP A 155 -6.20 18.63 21.26
CA ASP A 155 -5.86 20.03 20.95
C ASP A 155 -5.02 20.72 22.05
N ARG A 156 -4.61 19.99 23.11
CA ARG A 156 -3.71 20.54 24.13
C ARG A 156 -2.36 20.91 23.50
N PRO A 157 -1.81 22.11 23.75
CA PRO A 157 -0.49 22.46 23.27
C PRO A 157 0.56 21.50 23.86
N THR A 158 1.34 20.89 22.98
CA THR A 158 2.44 20.00 23.31
C THR A 158 3.77 20.74 23.31
N PHE A 159 4.72 20.21 24.08
CA PHE A 159 6.09 20.70 24.15
C PHE A 159 7.10 19.55 24.16
N THR A 160 8.29 19.80 23.64
CA THR A 160 9.45 18.94 23.82
C THR A 160 9.94 18.98 25.27
N ALA A 161 10.24 17.80 25.82
CA ALA A 161 10.80 17.62 27.15
C ALA A 161 11.76 16.42 27.17
N LYS A 162 12.42 16.18 28.30
CA LYS A 162 13.45 15.14 28.45
C LYS A 162 13.37 14.46 29.81
N VAL A 163 13.49 13.14 29.83
CA VAL A 163 13.62 12.35 31.06
C VAL A 163 15.03 12.57 31.62
N VAL A 164 15.15 13.27 32.75
CA VAL A 164 16.44 13.62 33.38
C VAL A 164 16.83 12.69 34.52
N GLU A 165 15.85 12.04 35.15
CA GLU A 165 16.04 11.08 36.24
C GLU A 165 14.99 9.97 36.14
N LEU A 166 15.30 8.79 36.65
CA LEU A 166 14.37 7.65 36.66
C LEU A 166 14.64 6.73 37.85
N ALA A 167 13.95 6.99 38.96
CA ALA A 167 14.09 6.26 40.22
C ALA A 167 13.06 5.13 40.35
N GLU A 168 13.41 4.04 41.04
CA GLU A 168 12.42 3.02 41.43
C GLU A 168 11.65 3.46 42.68
N VAL A 169 10.34 3.25 42.67
CA VAL A 169 9.42 3.62 43.75
C VAL A 169 8.41 2.51 44.03
N ASP A 170 8.02 2.41 45.29
CA ASP A 170 6.91 1.59 45.75
C ASP A 170 5.59 2.13 45.16
N CYS A 171 4.87 1.31 44.39
CA CYS A 171 3.64 1.71 43.71
C CYS A 171 2.54 2.18 44.69
N GLY A 172 2.44 1.55 45.87
CA GLY A 172 1.47 1.92 46.89
C GLY A 172 1.78 3.29 47.50
N LYS A 173 3.06 3.61 47.72
CA LYS A 173 3.51 4.95 48.15
C LYS A 173 3.38 6.01 47.04
N ALA A 174 3.34 5.59 45.78
CA ALA A 174 3.17 6.46 44.63
C ALA A 174 1.70 6.71 44.24
N ASN A 175 0.73 6.27 45.05
CA ASN A 175 -0.72 6.26 44.77
C ASN A 175 -1.11 5.51 43.48
N VAL A 176 -0.22 4.69 42.92
CA VAL A 176 -0.53 3.80 41.80
C VAL A 176 -1.29 2.60 42.36
N ARG A 177 -2.62 2.67 42.23
CA ARG A 177 -3.53 1.58 42.58
C ARG A 177 -3.39 0.46 41.55
N GLN A 178 -2.34 -0.35 41.70
CA GLN A 178 -2.16 -1.60 40.97
C GLN A 178 -3.46 -2.44 41.02
N PRO A 179 -3.77 -3.23 39.99
CA PRO A 179 -4.86 -4.20 40.04
C PRO A 179 -4.49 -5.31 41.04
N SER A 180 -4.71 -5.05 42.33
CA SER A 180 -4.39 -5.96 43.42
C SER A 180 -5.19 -7.25 43.26
N GLY A 181 -4.51 -8.35 42.94
CA GLY A 181 -5.05 -9.70 43.14
C GLY A 181 -5.54 -9.80 44.59
N SER A 182 -6.84 -10.06 44.76
CA SER A 182 -7.51 -9.83 46.03
C SER A 182 -6.98 -10.77 47.11
N SER A 183 -6.20 -10.21 48.03
CA SER A 183 -5.88 -10.84 49.32
C SER A 183 -7.10 -10.74 50.25
N GLY A 184 -8.23 -11.30 49.79
CA GLY A 184 -9.49 -11.42 50.48
C GLY A 184 -9.93 -12.87 50.41
N ASP A 185 -10.37 -13.42 51.53
CA ASP A 185 -10.55 -14.85 51.73
C ASP A 185 -11.77 -15.40 50.98
N GLY A 186 -11.63 -16.58 50.35
CA GLY A 186 -12.76 -17.40 49.90
C GLY A 186 -13.11 -17.44 48.40
N SER A 187 -13.15 -18.66 47.88
CA SER A 187 -13.77 -19.12 46.61
C SER A 187 -13.03 -18.83 45.29
N SER A 188 -13.23 -19.73 44.32
CA SER A 188 -12.42 -19.86 43.11
C SER A 188 -13.09 -19.27 41.87
N GLY A 189 -12.47 -18.27 41.24
CA GLY A 189 -12.75 -17.83 39.88
C GLY A 189 -11.48 -17.88 39.04
N GLN A 190 -11.43 -18.76 38.03
CA GLN A 190 -10.22 -18.96 37.23
C GLN A 190 -10.22 -18.05 36.00
N GLY A 191 -9.41 -16.99 36.00
CA GLY A 191 -9.24 -16.12 34.85
C GLY A 191 -8.14 -15.06 35.00
N GLY A 192 -7.16 -15.08 34.08
CA GLY A 192 -6.31 -13.91 33.79
C GLY A 192 -5.18 -13.60 34.79
N GLU A 193 -4.25 -14.52 35.03
CA GLU A 193 -2.94 -14.15 35.59
C GLU A 193 -2.16 -13.30 34.57
N GLY A 194 -2.02 -12.00 34.83
CA GLY A 194 -1.36 -11.06 33.92
C GLY A 194 -0.92 -9.72 34.54
N GLY A 195 -1.05 -9.54 35.86
CA GLY A 195 -0.54 -8.34 36.54
C GLY A 195 0.98 -8.35 36.59
N ALA A 196 1.64 -7.35 36.02
CA ALA A 196 3.10 -7.27 36.00
C ALA A 196 3.64 -6.97 37.41
N HIS A 197 4.16 -7.99 38.11
CA HIS A 197 4.77 -7.81 39.41
C HIS A 197 6.17 -7.18 39.28
N GLY A 198 6.26 -5.86 39.48
CA GLY A 198 7.52 -5.11 39.51
C GLY A 198 7.39 -3.77 40.26
N PRO A 199 8.52 -3.10 40.55
CA PRO A 199 8.51 -1.75 41.13
C PRO A 199 7.96 -0.74 40.11
N CYS A 200 7.28 0.30 40.59
CA CYS A 200 6.96 1.45 39.76
C CYS A 200 8.23 2.27 39.51
N ARG A 201 8.27 3.03 38.42
CA ARG A 201 9.40 3.92 38.12
C ARG A 201 8.91 5.37 38.10
N LYS A 202 9.54 6.24 38.88
CA LYS A 202 9.28 7.67 38.92
C LYS A 202 10.24 8.38 37.98
N ALA A 203 9.73 8.88 36.86
CA ALA A 203 10.48 9.67 35.90
C ALA A 203 10.43 11.15 36.30
N THR A 204 11.58 11.80 36.42
CA THR A 204 11.66 13.27 36.48
C THR A 204 11.84 13.78 35.06
N VAL A 205 10.95 14.66 34.61
CA VAL A 205 10.87 15.15 33.23
C VAL A 205 11.05 16.66 33.22
N GLU A 206 12.09 17.13 32.53
CA GLU A 206 12.43 18.55 32.34
C GLU A 206 11.90 19.05 30.99
N ILE A 207 11.18 20.16 30.97
CA ILE A 207 10.71 20.80 29.72
C ILE A 207 11.89 21.50 29.04
N THR A 208 12.16 21.19 27.77
CA THR A 208 13.37 21.67 27.06
C THR A 208 13.14 22.92 26.21
N GLU A 209 11.90 23.38 26.07
CA GLU A 209 11.47 24.52 25.22
C GLU A 209 10.31 25.32 25.85
N GLY A 210 9.75 26.28 25.10
CA GLY A 210 8.62 27.07 25.56
C GLY A 210 8.96 28.09 26.65
N LYS A 211 7.93 28.55 27.38
CA LYS A 211 8.06 29.55 28.46
C LYS A 211 8.57 28.94 29.77
N ASP A 212 8.23 27.67 29.98
CA ASP A 212 8.45 26.92 31.20
C ASP A 212 9.67 25.99 31.09
N LYS A 213 10.61 26.34 30.21
CA LYS A 213 11.88 25.63 30.00
C LYS A 213 12.66 25.52 31.32
N GLY A 214 13.14 24.31 31.63
CA GLY A 214 13.80 23.98 32.90
C GLY A 214 12.83 23.68 34.04
N HIS A 215 11.50 23.80 33.84
CA HIS A 215 10.52 23.28 34.79
C HIS A 215 10.55 21.74 34.77
N THR A 216 10.68 21.14 35.96
CA THR A 216 10.63 19.69 36.16
C THR A 216 9.31 19.28 36.79
N PHE A 217 8.62 18.30 36.19
CA PHE A 217 7.54 17.56 36.82
C PHE A 217 7.92 16.08 36.96
N THR A 218 7.11 15.28 37.66
CA THR A 218 7.40 13.86 37.86
C THR A 218 6.22 12.97 37.51
N GLU A 219 6.46 11.99 36.65
CA GLU A 219 5.48 11.01 36.20
C GLU A 219 5.77 9.64 36.84
N VAL A 220 4.73 8.89 37.20
CA VAL A 220 4.89 7.53 37.75
C VAL A 220 4.46 6.52 36.69
N VAL A 221 5.37 5.61 36.38
CA VAL A 221 5.21 4.55 35.37
C VAL A 221 4.95 3.22 36.09
N PRO A 222 3.75 2.63 35.93
CA PRO A 222 3.45 1.27 36.38
C PRO A 222 4.34 0.20 35.71
N PRO A 223 4.58 -0.96 36.34
CA PRO A 223 5.36 -2.06 35.76
C PRO A 223 4.70 -2.70 34.52
N ASP A 224 3.37 -2.55 34.38
CA ASP A 224 2.53 -2.99 33.26
C ASP A 224 2.37 -1.92 32.16
N ALA A 225 3.02 -0.76 32.29
CA ALA A 225 2.94 0.30 31.29
C ALA A 225 3.57 -0.10 29.96
N THR A 226 2.79 0.05 28.87
CA THR A 226 3.25 -0.21 27.48
C THR A 226 4.36 0.75 27.02
N ARG A 227 4.51 1.90 27.69
CA ARG A 227 5.58 2.87 27.46
C ARG A 227 6.57 2.83 28.63
N SER A 228 7.81 2.48 28.34
CA SER A 228 8.93 2.60 29.27
C SER A 228 9.84 3.78 28.90
N TYR A 229 10.54 4.30 29.91
CA TYR A 229 11.48 5.42 29.77
C TYR A 229 12.92 5.01 30.09
N SER A 230 13.85 5.78 29.55
CA SER A 230 15.29 5.73 29.80
C SER A 230 15.82 7.15 30.09
N VAL A 231 16.86 7.26 30.92
CA VAL A 231 17.45 8.56 31.25
C VAL A 231 18.11 9.15 30.00
N GLY A 232 17.76 10.39 29.68
CA GLY A 232 18.18 11.09 28.47
C GLY A 232 17.18 11.04 27.31
N GLN A 233 16.11 10.26 27.41
CA GLN A 233 15.07 10.12 26.38
C GLN A 233 14.27 11.41 26.20
N GLY A 234 14.09 11.84 24.95
CA GLY A 234 13.16 12.92 24.59
C GLY A 234 11.71 12.44 24.67
N VAL A 235 10.82 13.29 25.17
CA VAL A 235 9.39 13.00 25.35
C VAL A 235 8.55 14.23 25.01
N VAL A 236 7.33 13.99 24.55
CA VAL A 236 6.33 15.00 24.19
C VAL A 236 5.35 15.14 25.35
N VAL A 237 5.24 16.35 25.92
CA VAL A 237 4.39 16.63 27.08
C VAL A 237 3.24 17.56 26.69
N ALA A 238 2.02 17.21 27.09
CA ALA A 238 0.85 18.07 26.85
C ALA A 238 0.61 18.99 28.05
N TYR A 239 0.31 20.26 27.79
CA TYR A 239 0.02 21.25 28.83
C TYR A 239 -1.49 21.39 29.10
N ALA A 240 -1.87 21.69 30.34
CA ALA A 240 -3.24 21.90 30.77
C ALA A 240 -3.37 23.17 31.64
N ALA A 241 -3.55 24.33 31.00
CA ALA A 241 -3.55 25.65 31.66
C ALA A 241 -4.54 25.83 32.83
N LYS A 242 -5.59 24.99 32.92
CA LYS A 242 -6.61 25.02 33.99
C LYS A 242 -6.32 24.05 35.15
N ALA A 243 -5.27 23.23 35.08
CA ALA A 243 -4.91 22.27 36.13
C ALA A 243 -4.09 22.93 37.27
N PRO A 244 -4.05 22.32 38.48
CA PRO A 244 -3.04 22.62 39.51
C PRO A 244 -1.63 22.48 38.95
N ARG A 245 -0.67 23.33 39.36
CA ARG A 245 0.69 23.42 38.77
C ARG A 245 1.41 22.07 38.66
N ASP A 246 1.28 21.26 39.70
CA ASP A 246 1.78 19.89 39.85
C ASP A 246 1.20 18.89 38.83
N LEU A 247 0.07 19.23 38.19
CA LEU A 247 -0.65 18.43 37.18
C LEU A 247 -0.81 19.18 35.84
N GLN A 248 -0.12 20.31 35.64
CA GLN A 248 -0.19 21.07 34.38
C GLN A 248 0.50 20.38 33.20
N TYR A 249 1.40 19.43 33.46
CA TYR A 249 2.12 18.67 32.44
C TYR A 249 1.97 17.17 32.66
N SER A 250 1.91 16.43 31.55
CA SER A 250 1.80 14.97 31.48
C SER A 250 2.48 14.50 30.20
N VAL A 251 3.30 13.45 30.23
CA VAL A 251 3.87 12.89 29.00
C VAL A 251 2.75 12.24 28.19
N VAL A 252 2.56 12.72 26.97
CA VAL A 252 1.61 12.12 26.02
C VAL A 252 2.31 11.20 25.03
N ASP A 253 3.57 11.48 24.67
CA ASP A 253 4.33 10.58 23.79
C ASP A 253 5.86 10.67 23.91
N THR A 254 6.59 9.88 23.11
CA THR A 254 8.06 9.89 23.00
C THR A 254 8.51 10.72 21.80
N ASP A 255 9.62 11.46 21.91
CA ASP A 255 10.28 12.11 20.77
C ASP A 255 10.84 11.05 19.80
N ARG A 256 10.56 11.19 18.50
CA ARG A 256 11.01 10.28 17.44
C ARG A 256 11.55 11.02 16.21
N ASP A 257 11.79 12.33 16.30
CA ASP A 257 12.16 13.14 15.14
C ASP A 257 13.48 12.68 14.53
N LEU A 258 14.51 12.45 15.35
CA LEU A 258 15.82 12.01 14.89
C LEU A 258 15.79 10.67 14.11
N PRO A 259 15.25 9.55 14.63
CA PRO A 259 15.19 8.31 13.87
C PRO A 259 14.28 8.38 12.64
N MET A 260 13.19 9.16 12.67
CA MET A 260 12.31 9.34 11.52
C MET A 260 12.98 10.16 10.40
N VAL A 261 13.64 11.27 10.74
CA VAL A 261 14.40 12.09 9.78
C VAL A 261 15.60 11.34 9.22
N LEU A 262 16.31 10.54 10.03
CA LEU A 262 17.40 9.69 9.57
C LEU A 262 16.90 8.67 8.53
N LEU A 263 15.81 7.95 8.82
CA LEU A 263 15.23 6.97 7.91
C LEU A 263 14.70 7.62 6.62
N ALA A 264 14.05 8.78 6.72
CA ALA A 264 13.59 9.54 5.56
C ALA A 264 14.77 10.03 4.68
N GLY A 265 15.86 10.48 5.30
CA GLY A 265 17.10 10.87 4.61
C GLY A 265 17.78 9.70 3.91
N LEU A 266 17.84 8.52 4.56
CA LEU A 266 18.36 7.28 3.96
C LEU A 266 17.50 6.82 2.78
N PHE A 267 16.17 6.84 2.91
CA PHE A 267 15.24 6.54 1.82
C PHE A 267 15.45 7.49 0.63
N ALA A 268 15.48 8.80 0.88
CA ALA A 268 15.71 9.81 -0.14
C ALA A 268 17.07 9.61 -0.85
N LEU A 269 18.13 9.30 -0.10
CA LEU A 269 19.45 9.00 -0.64
C LEU A 269 19.40 7.78 -1.59
N VAL A 270 18.78 6.67 -1.19
CA VAL A 270 18.65 5.47 -2.04
C VAL A 270 17.84 5.77 -3.31
N VAL A 271 16.72 6.48 -3.18
CA VAL A 271 15.87 6.88 -4.32
C VAL A 271 16.63 7.78 -5.30
N VAL A 272 17.45 8.71 -4.82
CA VAL A 272 18.25 9.60 -5.68
C VAL A 272 19.46 8.89 -6.29
N LEU A 273 20.11 7.97 -5.58
CA LEU A 273 21.22 7.18 -6.12
C LEU A 273 20.78 6.25 -7.27
N VAL A 274 19.62 5.59 -7.12
CA VAL A 274 19.08 4.69 -8.16
C VAL A 274 18.37 5.48 -9.27
N GLY A 275 17.45 6.38 -8.91
CA GLY A 275 16.60 7.12 -9.83
C GLY A 275 17.25 8.37 -10.45
N ARG A 276 18.40 8.82 -9.95
CA ARG A 276 19.06 10.09 -10.34
C ARG A 276 18.07 11.26 -10.29
N LEU A 277 18.02 12.10 -11.33
CA LEU A 277 17.08 13.22 -11.44
C LEU A 277 15.61 12.77 -11.38
N ARG A 278 15.25 11.58 -11.89
CA ARG A 278 13.89 11.04 -11.75
C ARG A 278 13.56 10.66 -10.30
N GLY A 279 14.57 10.24 -9.53
CA GLY A 279 14.45 10.03 -8.09
C GLY A 279 14.16 11.32 -7.33
N VAL A 280 14.86 12.42 -7.67
CA VAL A 280 14.57 13.76 -7.13
C VAL A 280 13.15 14.20 -7.47
N LEU A 281 12.73 14.03 -8.73
CA LEU A 281 11.36 14.38 -9.18
C LEU A 281 10.28 13.54 -8.47
N ALA A 282 10.54 12.25 -8.20
CA ALA A 282 9.65 11.40 -7.42
C ALA A 282 9.50 11.86 -5.96
N LEU A 283 10.58 12.32 -5.32
CA LEU A 283 10.52 12.88 -3.97
C LEU A 283 9.76 14.22 -3.94
N VAL A 284 9.94 15.09 -4.95
CA VAL A 284 9.12 16.30 -5.10
C VAL A 284 7.65 15.95 -5.36
N GLY A 285 7.38 14.91 -6.16
CA GLY A 285 6.03 14.37 -6.36
C GLY A 285 5.38 13.91 -5.04
N LEU A 286 6.11 13.19 -4.18
CA LEU A 286 5.64 12.78 -2.86
C LEU A 286 5.31 13.97 -1.94
N VAL A 287 6.14 15.02 -1.96
CA VAL A 287 5.88 16.27 -1.22
C VAL A 287 4.62 16.98 -1.75
N ILE A 288 4.40 17.00 -3.07
CA ILE A 288 3.17 17.54 -3.67
C ILE A 288 1.95 16.70 -3.26
N SER A 289 2.04 15.37 -3.27
CA SER A 289 0.96 14.48 -2.79
C SER A 289 0.57 14.79 -1.34
N PHE A 290 1.57 14.92 -0.46
CA PHE A 290 1.37 15.26 0.94
C PHE A 290 0.79 16.68 1.12
N ALA A 291 1.23 17.65 0.32
CA ALA A 291 0.68 19.01 0.33
C ALA A 291 -0.79 19.05 -0.12
N VAL A 292 -1.19 18.31 -1.17
CA VAL A 292 -2.61 18.22 -1.56
C VAL A 292 -3.45 17.51 -0.50
N LEU A 293 -2.93 16.47 0.15
CA LEU A 293 -3.61 15.79 1.26
C LEU A 293 -3.85 16.73 2.46
N THR A 294 -2.82 17.47 2.88
CA THR A 294 -2.83 18.29 4.10
C THR A 294 -3.39 19.70 3.93
N LEU A 295 -3.24 20.32 2.75
CA LEU A 295 -3.66 21.71 2.51
C LEU A 295 -4.98 21.82 1.73
N PHE A 296 -5.41 20.75 1.04
CA PHE A 296 -6.68 20.73 0.28
C PHE A 296 -7.64 19.65 0.80
N ILE A 297 -7.28 18.36 0.75
CA ILE A 297 -8.22 17.25 1.01
C ILE A 297 -8.74 17.28 2.45
N LEU A 298 -7.85 17.24 3.45
CA LEU A 298 -8.25 17.22 4.85
C LEU A 298 -8.99 18.51 5.28
N PRO A 299 -8.52 19.74 4.97
CA PRO A 299 -9.23 20.94 5.40
C PRO A 299 -10.57 21.14 4.69
N ALA A 300 -10.73 20.73 3.43
CA ALA A 300 -12.02 20.81 2.74
C ALA A 300 -13.06 19.84 3.36
N ILE A 301 -12.64 18.64 3.76
CA ILE A 301 -13.48 17.67 4.49
C ILE A 301 -13.88 18.23 5.86
N LEU A 302 -12.94 18.82 6.61
CA LEU A 302 -13.23 19.45 7.91
C LEU A 302 -14.20 20.64 7.80
N GLN A 303 -14.29 21.27 6.62
CA GLN A 303 -15.28 22.32 6.31
C GLN A 303 -16.63 21.78 5.83
N GLY A 304 -16.87 20.46 5.90
CA GLY A 304 -18.13 19.84 5.52
C GLY A 304 -18.29 19.60 4.01
N SER A 305 -17.22 19.72 3.22
CA SER A 305 -17.27 19.34 1.80
C SER A 305 -17.42 17.83 1.66
N ASN A 306 -18.20 17.36 0.68
CA ASN A 306 -18.44 15.93 0.47
C ASN A 306 -17.10 15.17 0.24
N PRO A 307 -16.72 14.21 1.11
CA PRO A 307 -15.37 13.64 1.05
C PRO A 307 -15.08 12.85 -0.23
N LEU A 308 -16.08 12.21 -0.84
CA LEU A 308 -15.92 11.50 -2.11
C LEU A 308 -15.56 12.49 -3.24
N VAL A 309 -16.25 13.63 -3.33
CA VAL A 309 -15.96 14.64 -4.37
C VAL A 309 -14.58 15.27 -4.14
N VAL A 310 -14.24 15.60 -2.89
CA VAL A 310 -12.91 16.12 -2.52
C VAL A 310 -11.80 15.12 -2.86
N ALA A 311 -12.01 13.82 -2.60
CA ALA A 311 -11.04 12.78 -2.92
C ALA A 311 -10.88 12.55 -4.43
N VAL A 312 -11.96 12.63 -5.22
CA VAL A 312 -11.89 12.56 -6.69
C VAL A 312 -11.10 13.76 -7.24
N VAL A 313 -11.39 14.98 -6.79
CA VAL A 313 -10.67 16.20 -7.24
C VAL A 313 -9.21 16.16 -6.78
N GLY A 314 -8.97 15.92 -5.50
CA GLY A 314 -7.63 15.92 -4.90
C GLY A 314 -6.75 14.79 -5.42
N GLY A 315 -7.27 13.56 -5.50
CA GLY A 315 -6.55 12.42 -6.09
C GLY A 315 -6.22 12.64 -7.57
N SER A 316 -7.14 13.25 -8.32
CA SER A 316 -6.88 13.63 -9.72
C SER A 316 -5.82 14.73 -9.84
N ALA A 317 -5.80 15.69 -8.91
CA ALA A 317 -4.78 16.74 -8.86
C ALA A 317 -3.39 16.16 -8.53
N ILE A 318 -3.32 15.24 -7.57
CA ILE A 318 -2.12 14.49 -7.22
C ILE A 318 -1.59 13.76 -8.47
N MET A 319 -2.40 12.88 -9.06
CA MET A 319 -2.07 12.08 -10.25
C MET A 319 -1.62 12.93 -11.45
N LEU A 320 -2.30 14.05 -11.73
CA LEU A 320 -1.89 14.96 -12.80
C LEU A 320 -0.52 15.61 -12.50
N ALA A 321 -0.27 16.00 -11.25
CA ALA A 321 1.00 16.60 -10.86
C ALA A 321 2.14 15.57 -10.84
N THR A 322 1.97 14.42 -10.20
CA THR A 322 2.99 13.36 -10.06
C THR A 322 3.40 12.79 -11.41
N LEU A 323 2.44 12.34 -12.23
CA LEU A 323 2.75 11.64 -13.48
C LEU A 323 3.44 12.57 -14.49
N TYR A 324 2.99 13.82 -14.64
CA TYR A 324 3.65 14.76 -15.56
C TYR A 324 4.96 15.33 -15.03
N LEU A 325 5.16 15.41 -13.70
CA LEU A 325 6.45 15.77 -13.11
C LEU A 325 7.50 14.65 -13.30
N CYS A 326 7.13 13.40 -13.00
CA CYS A 326 8.06 12.26 -13.02
C CYS A 326 8.38 11.74 -14.43
N HIS A 327 7.40 11.79 -15.35
CA HIS A 327 7.52 11.21 -16.70
C HIS A 327 7.47 12.24 -17.83
N GLY A 328 7.22 13.51 -17.53
CA GLY A 328 7.17 14.61 -18.50
C GLY A 328 5.92 14.61 -19.39
N LEU A 329 5.72 15.72 -20.11
CA LEU A 329 4.60 15.90 -21.04
C LEU A 329 4.81 15.06 -22.32
N SER A 330 4.33 13.82 -22.31
CA SER A 330 4.42 12.91 -23.46
C SER A 330 3.10 12.16 -23.72
N ALA A 331 2.90 11.69 -24.95
CA ALA A 331 1.74 10.84 -25.28
C ALA A 331 1.73 9.51 -24.52
N ARG A 332 2.90 9.03 -24.07
CA ARG A 332 3.06 7.88 -23.17
C ARG A 332 2.47 8.21 -21.79
N THR A 333 2.92 9.30 -21.17
CA THR A 333 2.40 9.78 -19.88
C THR A 333 0.89 10.04 -19.93
N SER A 334 0.41 10.70 -20.99
CA SER A 334 -1.02 10.97 -21.17
C SER A 334 -1.88 9.72 -21.34
N VAL A 335 -1.35 8.61 -21.87
CA VAL A 335 -2.08 7.33 -21.93
C VAL A 335 -2.13 6.67 -20.55
N ALA A 336 -1.07 6.75 -19.75
CA ALA A 336 -1.10 6.28 -18.37
C ALA A 336 -2.17 7.05 -17.56
N VAL A 337 -2.22 8.39 -17.69
CA VAL A 337 -3.26 9.25 -17.08
C VAL A 337 -4.69 8.87 -17.53
N LEU A 338 -4.90 8.46 -18.77
CA LEU A 338 -6.21 7.98 -19.21
C LEU A 338 -6.55 6.59 -18.64
N GLY A 339 -5.53 5.74 -18.42
CA GLY A 339 -5.67 4.44 -17.77
C GLY A 339 -6.03 4.54 -16.28
N THR A 340 -5.33 5.39 -15.53
CA THR A 340 -5.59 5.64 -14.11
C THR A 340 -7.00 6.20 -13.92
N LEU A 341 -7.42 7.18 -14.72
CA LEU A 341 -8.75 7.78 -14.61
C LEU A 341 -9.89 6.79 -14.84
N VAL A 342 -9.76 5.88 -15.79
CA VAL A 342 -10.76 4.81 -16.00
C VAL A 342 -10.78 3.83 -14.83
N SER A 343 -9.63 3.49 -14.25
CA SER A 343 -9.56 2.65 -13.04
C SER A 343 -10.12 3.35 -11.80
N LEU A 344 -9.84 4.63 -11.58
CA LEU A 344 -10.37 5.41 -10.46
C LEU A 344 -11.90 5.57 -10.57
N LEU A 345 -12.42 5.80 -11.77
CA LEU A 345 -13.86 5.82 -12.02
C LEU A 345 -14.51 4.46 -11.71
N LEU A 346 -13.87 3.35 -12.09
CA LEU A 346 -14.33 2.00 -11.77
C LEU A 346 -14.28 1.72 -10.25
N ILE A 347 -13.23 2.14 -9.56
CA ILE A 347 -13.09 2.02 -8.10
C ILE A 347 -14.15 2.84 -7.37
N GLY A 348 -14.40 4.08 -7.80
CA GLY A 348 -15.45 4.93 -7.21
C GLY A 348 -16.86 4.37 -7.43
N LEU A 349 -17.13 3.83 -8.62
CA LEU A 349 -18.40 3.19 -8.93
C LEU A 349 -18.61 1.88 -8.14
N LEU A 350 -17.62 0.99 -8.14
CA LEU A 350 -17.71 -0.28 -7.40
C LEU A 350 -17.70 -0.04 -5.89
N GLY A 351 -16.90 0.89 -5.40
CA GLY A 351 -16.87 1.29 -4.00
C GLY A 351 -18.23 1.81 -3.54
N SER A 352 -18.79 2.82 -4.22
CA SER A 352 -20.10 3.39 -3.85
C SER A 352 -21.23 2.36 -3.87
N LEU A 353 -21.20 1.43 -4.82
CA LEU A 353 -22.14 0.31 -4.95
C LEU A 353 -21.99 -0.72 -3.82
N PHE A 354 -20.80 -1.28 -3.62
CA PHE A 354 -20.59 -2.39 -2.68
C PHE A 354 -20.60 -1.93 -1.21
N ILE A 355 -20.04 -0.76 -0.89
CA ILE A 355 -20.13 -0.16 0.45
C ILE A 355 -21.60 0.14 0.79
N GLY A 356 -22.39 0.60 -0.19
CA GLY A 356 -23.82 0.83 -0.02
C GLY A 356 -24.65 -0.45 0.12
N TRP A 357 -24.34 -1.47 -0.69
CA TRP A 357 -25.08 -2.74 -0.69
C TRP A 357 -24.77 -3.60 0.54
N ALA A 358 -23.54 -3.54 1.06
CA ALA A 358 -23.14 -4.16 2.32
C ALA A 358 -23.57 -3.37 3.57
N GLY A 359 -24.16 -2.17 3.41
CA GLY A 359 -24.66 -1.36 4.51
C GLY A 359 -23.58 -0.72 5.40
N LEU A 360 -22.33 -0.67 4.93
CA LEU A 360 -21.20 -0.14 5.72
C LEU A 360 -21.39 1.35 6.04
N THR A 361 -21.26 1.68 7.32
CA THR A 361 -21.27 3.07 7.84
C THR A 361 -19.88 3.72 7.72
N GLY A 362 -18.83 2.91 7.84
CA GLY A 362 -17.43 3.37 7.94
C GLY A 362 -17.03 3.86 9.34
N ASN A 363 -17.89 3.66 10.36
CA ASN A 363 -17.60 3.98 11.76
C ASN A 363 -17.02 2.73 12.46
N THR A 364 -15.83 2.33 12.03
CA THR A 364 -15.21 1.02 12.35
C THR A 364 -14.05 1.09 13.35
N ASP A 365 -13.68 2.30 13.80
CA ASP A 365 -12.60 2.54 14.77
C ASP A 365 -12.90 3.74 15.70
N ASP A 366 -12.29 3.78 16.88
CA ASP A 366 -12.43 4.88 17.85
C ASP A 366 -12.16 6.27 17.24
N GLN A 367 -11.20 6.39 16.30
CA GLN A 367 -10.93 7.65 15.61
C GLN A 367 -12.11 8.10 14.75
N THR A 368 -12.82 7.17 14.09
CA THR A 368 -14.01 7.49 13.28
C THR A 368 -15.18 7.93 14.16
N GLY A 369 -15.36 7.31 15.33
CA GLY A 369 -16.34 7.72 16.33
C GLY A 369 -16.06 9.10 16.90
N LEU A 370 -14.79 9.41 17.20
CA LEU A 370 -14.35 10.75 17.63
C LEU A 370 -14.59 11.82 16.55
N VAL A 371 -14.28 11.52 15.29
CA VAL A 371 -14.59 12.42 14.16
C VAL A 371 -16.08 12.68 14.04
N HIS A 372 -16.93 11.65 14.16
CA HIS A 372 -18.39 11.82 14.10
C HIS A 372 -18.92 12.63 15.29
N GLY A 373 -18.39 12.43 16.50
CA GLY A 373 -18.78 13.18 17.70
C GLY A 373 -18.35 14.65 17.71
N LEU A 374 -17.16 14.96 17.18
CA LEU A 374 -16.62 16.33 17.12
C LEU A 374 -17.08 17.12 15.87
N TYR A 375 -17.26 16.42 14.74
CA TYR A 375 -17.63 17.00 13.45
C TYR A 375 -18.82 16.23 12.83
N PRO A 376 -20.03 16.30 13.42
CA PRO A 376 -21.19 15.52 12.98
C PRO A 376 -21.70 15.85 11.56
N GLY A 377 -21.19 16.92 10.94
CA GLY A 377 -21.43 17.24 9.53
C GLY A 377 -20.58 16.45 8.52
N ILE A 378 -19.60 15.64 8.97
CA ILE A 378 -18.75 14.83 8.07
C ILE A 378 -19.43 13.49 7.76
N GLU A 379 -19.64 13.23 6.47
CA GLU A 379 -20.17 11.95 5.98
C GLU A 379 -19.11 10.84 6.12
N ILE A 380 -19.16 10.06 7.20
CA ILE A 380 -18.19 8.99 7.52
C ILE A 380 -18.10 7.93 6.40
N ARG A 381 -19.23 7.53 5.80
CA ARG A 381 -19.25 6.64 4.62
C ARG A 381 -18.60 7.27 3.38
N GLY A 382 -18.70 8.59 3.24
CA GLY A 382 -17.97 9.37 2.23
C GLY A 382 -16.47 9.37 2.50
N LEU A 383 -16.04 9.48 3.77
CA LEU A 383 -14.64 9.39 4.18
C LEU A 383 -14.04 8.00 3.93
N LEU A 384 -14.80 6.92 4.14
CA LEU A 384 -14.43 5.58 3.71
C LEU A 384 -14.21 5.50 2.19
N LEU A 385 -15.14 6.02 1.39
CA LEU A 385 -15.01 6.07 -0.07
C LEU A 385 -13.80 6.88 -0.53
N ALA A 386 -13.50 7.99 0.15
CA ALA A 386 -12.30 8.80 -0.06
C ALA A 386 -11.03 7.98 0.22
N GLY A 387 -10.99 7.23 1.33
CA GLY A 387 -9.87 6.36 1.69
C GLY A 387 -9.61 5.27 0.64
N VAL A 388 -10.67 4.62 0.13
CA VAL A 388 -10.55 3.60 -0.94
C VAL A 388 -9.94 4.18 -2.21
N LEU A 389 -10.37 5.38 -2.63
CA LEU A 389 -9.85 6.05 -3.82
C LEU A 389 -8.39 6.50 -3.65
N ILE A 390 -8.08 7.19 -2.55
CA ILE A 390 -6.74 7.73 -2.28
C ILE A 390 -5.73 6.60 -2.06
N GLY A 391 -6.09 5.56 -1.31
CA GLY A 391 -5.22 4.39 -1.08
C GLY A 391 -4.94 3.57 -2.35
N SER A 392 -5.88 3.53 -3.29
CA SER A 392 -5.69 2.87 -4.59
C SER A 392 -4.78 3.64 -5.55
N LEU A 393 -4.70 4.97 -5.41
CA LEU A 393 -4.10 5.87 -6.39
C LEU A 393 -2.64 5.53 -6.72
N GLY A 394 -1.78 5.42 -5.70
CA GLY A 394 -0.35 5.21 -5.89
C GLY A 394 0.01 3.88 -6.58
N VAL A 395 -0.86 2.87 -6.45
CA VAL A 395 -0.68 1.55 -7.09
C VAL A 395 -1.12 1.57 -8.56
N LEU A 396 -2.12 2.39 -8.89
CA LEU A 396 -2.55 2.61 -10.27
C LEU A 396 -1.51 3.41 -11.07
N ASP A 397 -0.88 4.43 -10.46
CA ASP A 397 0.16 5.24 -11.10
C ASP A 397 1.33 4.35 -11.59
N ASP A 398 1.87 3.45 -10.75
CA ASP A 398 2.90 2.49 -11.16
C ASP A 398 2.41 1.57 -12.29
N VAL A 399 1.30 0.86 -12.08
CA VAL A 399 0.84 -0.16 -13.03
C VAL A 399 0.55 0.46 -14.40
N THR A 400 -0.06 1.64 -14.47
CA THR A 400 -0.37 2.31 -15.73
C THR A 400 0.88 2.84 -16.43
N VAL A 401 1.82 3.45 -15.72
CA VAL A 401 3.11 3.89 -16.26
C VAL A 401 3.91 2.70 -16.78
N THR A 402 3.98 1.62 -16.01
CA THR A 402 4.72 0.39 -16.34
C THR A 402 4.11 -0.32 -17.55
N GLN A 403 2.78 -0.50 -17.62
CA GLN A 403 2.13 -1.07 -18.81
C GLN A 403 2.28 -0.18 -20.05
N THR A 404 2.13 1.13 -19.90
CA THR A 404 2.26 2.05 -21.05
C THR A 404 3.69 2.07 -21.56
N SER A 405 4.69 2.05 -20.67
CA SER A 405 6.10 1.94 -21.05
C SER A 405 6.38 0.63 -21.77
N ALA A 406 5.93 -0.52 -21.24
CA ALA A 406 6.10 -1.83 -21.88
C ALA A 406 5.48 -1.89 -23.28
N VAL A 407 4.35 -1.23 -23.54
CA VAL A 407 3.74 -1.16 -24.88
C VAL A 407 4.56 -0.32 -25.85
N TRP A 408 5.21 0.74 -25.39
CA TRP A 408 6.14 1.53 -26.22
C TRP A 408 7.42 0.74 -26.53
N GLU A 409 8.09 0.17 -25.53
CA GLU A 409 9.32 -0.63 -25.75
C GLU A 409 9.04 -1.84 -26.67
N LEU A 410 7.87 -2.49 -26.56
CA LEU A 410 7.43 -3.54 -27.48
C LEU A 410 7.16 -3.07 -28.91
N LYS A 411 6.88 -1.77 -29.12
CA LYS A 411 6.78 -1.18 -30.47
C LYS A 411 8.13 -0.80 -31.01
N ASP A 412 8.98 -0.20 -30.18
CA ASP A 412 10.27 0.28 -30.59
C ASP A 412 11.20 -0.90 -30.95
N ALA A 413 11.00 -2.07 -30.30
CA ALA A 413 11.63 -3.34 -30.64
C ALA A 413 11.02 -4.10 -31.85
N ASP A 414 9.70 -3.97 -32.12
CA ASP A 414 9.07 -4.45 -33.37
C ASP A 414 8.16 -3.36 -33.99
N PRO A 415 8.74 -2.44 -34.77
CA PRO A 415 7.97 -1.37 -35.40
C PRO A 415 7.01 -1.88 -36.50
N GLY A 416 7.16 -3.13 -36.95
CA GLY A 416 6.21 -3.82 -37.84
C GLY A 416 4.99 -4.39 -37.11
N ALA A 417 5.06 -4.59 -35.79
CA ALA A 417 4.01 -5.25 -35.02
C ALA A 417 2.62 -4.62 -35.19
N SER A 418 1.63 -5.46 -35.45
CA SER A 418 0.22 -5.05 -35.48
C SER A 418 -0.33 -4.83 -34.07
N ARG A 419 -1.38 -4.00 -33.94
CA ARG A 419 -2.00 -3.64 -32.65
C ARG A 419 -2.31 -4.87 -31.78
N ARG A 420 -2.81 -5.94 -32.43
CA ARG A 420 -3.19 -7.22 -31.80
C ARG A 420 -1.98 -8.03 -31.32
N ARG A 421 -0.81 -7.93 -32.00
CA ARG A 421 0.45 -8.55 -31.54
C ARG A 421 0.98 -7.83 -30.31
N ILE A 422 1.04 -6.51 -30.36
CA ILE A 422 1.51 -5.65 -29.25
C ILE A 422 0.64 -5.85 -28.01
N TYR A 423 -0.69 -5.73 -28.15
CA TYR A 423 -1.64 -5.95 -27.06
C TYR A 423 -1.47 -7.33 -26.41
N ARG A 424 -1.36 -8.41 -27.21
CA ARG A 424 -1.14 -9.77 -26.69
C ARG A 424 0.20 -9.95 -25.98
N ALA A 425 1.25 -9.26 -26.43
CA ALA A 425 2.58 -9.33 -25.82
C ALA A 425 2.61 -8.57 -24.48
N ALA A 426 2.11 -7.34 -24.46
CA ALA A 426 1.99 -6.53 -23.25
C ALA A 426 1.05 -7.18 -22.22
N MET A 427 -0.11 -7.71 -22.64
CA MET A 427 -1.03 -8.46 -21.77
C MET A 427 -0.45 -9.77 -21.20
N ARG A 428 0.71 -10.26 -21.67
CA ARG A 428 1.44 -11.31 -20.96
C ARG A 428 2.17 -10.70 -19.76
N ILE A 429 3.06 -9.74 -20.03
CA ILE A 429 3.80 -8.97 -19.01
C ILE A 429 2.85 -8.44 -17.93
N GLY A 430 1.73 -7.83 -18.32
CA GLY A 430 0.73 -7.27 -17.41
C GLY A 430 0.02 -8.29 -16.53
N ARG A 431 -0.31 -9.49 -17.03
CA ARG A 431 -0.87 -10.56 -16.17
C ARG A 431 0.16 -11.08 -15.17
N ASP A 432 1.40 -11.23 -15.63
CA ASP A 432 2.49 -11.74 -14.81
C ASP A 432 2.81 -10.71 -13.69
N HIS A 433 2.66 -9.41 -13.96
CA HIS A 433 2.70 -8.34 -12.96
C HIS A 433 1.49 -8.34 -12.00
N ILE A 434 0.25 -8.46 -12.52
CA ILE A 434 -0.99 -8.53 -11.70
C ILE A 434 -0.88 -9.59 -10.60
N ALA A 435 -0.41 -10.79 -10.95
CA ALA A 435 -0.29 -11.89 -10.01
C ALA A 435 0.62 -11.57 -8.82
N SER A 436 1.66 -10.75 -9.03
CA SER A 436 2.54 -10.28 -7.96
C SER A 436 1.88 -9.15 -7.15
N VAL A 437 1.38 -8.09 -7.80
CA VAL A 437 0.89 -6.90 -7.09
C VAL A 437 -0.35 -7.19 -6.25
N VAL A 438 -1.30 -8.00 -6.73
CA VAL A 438 -2.51 -8.36 -5.96
C VAL A 438 -2.14 -9.08 -4.66
N ASN A 439 -1.17 -10.00 -4.71
CA ASN A 439 -0.68 -10.68 -3.52
C ASN A 439 0.02 -9.71 -2.54
N THR A 440 0.83 -8.77 -3.06
CA THR A 440 1.48 -7.74 -2.25
C THR A 440 0.48 -6.84 -1.53
N LEU A 441 -0.61 -6.42 -2.19
CA LEU A 441 -1.66 -5.62 -1.56
C LEU A 441 -2.36 -6.39 -0.44
N VAL A 442 -2.84 -7.61 -0.72
CA VAL A 442 -3.55 -8.43 0.26
C VAL A 442 -2.68 -8.70 1.49
N LEU A 443 -1.39 -8.99 1.31
CA LEU A 443 -0.45 -9.18 2.43
C LEU A 443 -0.14 -7.90 3.20
N ALA A 444 -0.12 -6.73 2.55
CA ALA A 444 0.07 -5.45 3.23
C ALA A 444 -1.13 -5.09 4.12
N TYR A 445 -2.36 -5.19 3.61
CA TYR A 445 -3.57 -4.92 4.39
C TYR A 445 -3.79 -5.97 5.48
N ALA A 446 -3.58 -7.26 5.21
CA ALA A 446 -3.62 -8.30 6.23
C ALA A 446 -2.54 -8.11 7.31
N GLY A 447 -1.35 -7.62 6.93
CA GLY A 447 -0.27 -7.24 7.83
C GLY A 447 -0.65 -6.10 8.78
N ALA A 448 -1.31 -5.06 8.27
CA ALA A 448 -1.84 -3.96 9.08
C ALA A 448 -2.96 -4.43 10.03
N ALA A 449 -3.80 -5.37 9.58
CA ALA A 449 -4.91 -5.94 10.36
C ALA A 449 -4.49 -6.98 11.41
N LEU A 450 -3.20 -7.35 11.53
CA LEU A 450 -2.73 -8.39 12.45
C LEU A 450 -3.19 -8.24 13.92
N PRO A 451 -3.21 -7.03 14.53
CA PRO A 451 -3.71 -6.87 15.91
C PRO A 451 -5.20 -7.23 16.05
N LEU A 452 -6.02 -6.87 15.06
CA LEU A 452 -7.44 -7.18 15.01
C LEU A 452 -7.68 -8.69 14.83
N LEU A 453 -6.92 -9.31 13.91
CA LEU A 453 -6.97 -10.76 13.67
C LEU A 453 -6.54 -11.55 14.92
N LEU A 454 -5.52 -11.06 15.65
CA LEU A 454 -5.08 -11.64 16.92
C LEU A 454 -6.15 -11.50 18.01
N LEU A 455 -6.81 -10.34 18.12
CA LEU A 455 -7.89 -10.12 19.08
C LEU A 455 -9.05 -11.12 18.87
N PHE A 456 -9.49 -11.32 17.62
CA PHE A 456 -10.51 -12.32 17.31
C PHE A 456 -10.04 -13.77 17.52
N SER A 457 -8.75 -14.05 17.30
CA SER A 457 -8.16 -15.37 17.61
C SER A 457 -8.18 -15.66 19.12
N ILE A 458 -7.82 -14.68 19.96
CA ILE A 458 -7.90 -14.76 21.42
C ILE A 458 -9.34 -14.91 21.90
N ALA A 459 -10.28 -14.16 21.32
CA ALA A 459 -11.72 -14.30 21.58
C ALA A 459 -12.32 -15.64 21.11
N ARG A 460 -11.59 -16.43 20.30
CA ARG A 460 -12.03 -17.70 19.68
C ARG A 460 -13.31 -17.53 18.84
N SER A 461 -13.43 -16.38 18.16
CA SER A 461 -14.57 -16.06 17.29
C SER A 461 -14.57 -16.92 16.02
N ASP A 462 -15.75 -17.21 15.47
CA ASP A 462 -15.86 -17.91 14.19
C ASP A 462 -15.35 -17.04 13.03
N VAL A 463 -14.65 -17.66 12.08
CA VAL A 463 -14.02 -16.96 10.94
C VAL A 463 -15.07 -16.28 10.04
N THR A 464 -16.25 -16.88 9.87
CA THR A 464 -17.35 -16.29 9.10
C THR A 464 -17.89 -15.06 9.82
N MET A 465 -18.19 -15.19 11.12
CA MET A 465 -18.69 -14.09 11.96
C MET A 465 -17.71 -12.90 11.96
N VAL A 466 -16.40 -13.18 12.08
CA VAL A 466 -15.33 -12.18 11.99
C VAL A 466 -15.32 -11.52 10.61
N ALA A 467 -15.32 -12.30 9.52
CA ALA A 467 -15.28 -11.78 8.15
C ALA A 467 -16.52 -10.95 7.77
N THR A 468 -17.67 -11.18 8.43
CA THR A 468 -18.90 -10.39 8.26
C THR A 468 -19.04 -9.23 9.25
N SER A 469 -18.13 -9.05 10.21
CA SER A 469 -18.12 -7.87 11.08
C SER A 469 -17.74 -6.61 10.29
N GLU A 470 -18.32 -5.45 10.61
CA GLU A 470 -18.18 -4.25 9.78
C GLU A 470 -16.71 -3.86 9.56
N VAL A 471 -15.89 -3.91 10.62
CA VAL A 471 -14.45 -3.60 10.60
C VAL A 471 -13.66 -4.45 9.59
N VAL A 472 -13.99 -5.74 9.48
CA VAL A 472 -13.30 -6.68 8.59
C VAL A 472 -13.93 -6.67 7.20
N ALA A 473 -15.26 -6.56 7.10
CA ALA A 473 -15.99 -6.45 5.84
C ALA A 473 -15.61 -5.17 5.07
N GLU A 474 -15.37 -4.07 5.77
CA GLU A 474 -14.83 -2.82 5.22
C GLU A 474 -13.48 -3.04 4.54
N GLU A 475 -12.53 -3.67 5.24
CA GLU A 475 -11.18 -3.92 4.69
C GLU A 475 -11.21 -4.95 3.54
N ILE A 476 -12.06 -5.98 3.64
CA ILE A 476 -12.29 -6.93 2.53
C ILE A 476 -12.84 -6.20 1.30
N ILE A 477 -13.85 -5.33 1.46
CA ILE A 477 -14.43 -4.58 0.34
C ILE A 477 -13.46 -3.56 -0.23
N ARG A 478 -12.71 -2.83 0.62
CA ARG A 478 -11.61 -1.92 0.23
C ARG A 478 -10.56 -2.65 -0.62
N THR A 479 -10.04 -3.75 -0.10
CA THR A 479 -9.00 -4.55 -0.76
C THR A 479 -9.51 -5.17 -2.08
N LEU A 480 -10.74 -5.70 -2.11
CA LEU A 480 -11.32 -6.27 -3.34
C LEU A 480 -11.62 -5.21 -4.41
N VAL A 481 -12.24 -4.09 -4.05
CA VAL A 481 -12.56 -3.01 -5.01
C VAL A 481 -11.29 -2.39 -5.60
N GLY A 482 -10.28 -2.10 -4.76
CA GLY A 482 -8.98 -1.63 -5.22
C GLY A 482 -8.28 -2.64 -6.14
N SER A 483 -8.29 -3.93 -5.78
CA SER A 483 -7.74 -5.01 -6.60
C SER A 483 -8.45 -5.17 -7.94
N ILE A 484 -9.78 -5.03 -8.01
CA ILE A 484 -10.53 -5.07 -9.27
C ILE A 484 -10.15 -3.88 -10.16
N GLY A 485 -10.05 -2.68 -9.59
CA GLY A 485 -9.61 -1.48 -10.31
C GLY A 485 -8.19 -1.58 -10.88
N LEU A 486 -7.28 -2.20 -10.12
CA LEU A 486 -5.92 -2.51 -10.53
C LEU A 486 -5.87 -3.54 -11.68
N VAL A 487 -6.58 -4.66 -11.53
CA VAL A 487 -6.66 -5.73 -12.53
C VAL A 487 -7.28 -5.23 -13.83
N ALA A 488 -8.28 -4.33 -13.75
CA ALA A 488 -8.88 -3.67 -14.90
C ALA A 488 -7.97 -2.62 -15.55
N SER A 489 -7.06 -2.01 -14.78
CA SER A 489 -6.15 -0.97 -15.28
C SER A 489 -5.22 -1.47 -16.37
N VAL A 490 -4.71 -2.70 -16.22
CA VAL A 490 -3.79 -3.33 -17.17
C VAL A 490 -4.39 -3.47 -18.58
N PRO A 491 -5.53 -4.16 -18.81
CA PRO A 491 -6.11 -4.29 -20.15
C PRO A 491 -6.60 -2.96 -20.73
N VAL A 492 -7.15 -2.05 -19.91
CA VAL A 492 -7.57 -0.71 -20.37
C VAL A 492 -6.36 0.08 -20.87
N THR A 493 -5.33 0.21 -20.06
CA THR A 493 -4.12 0.98 -20.40
C THR A 493 -3.37 0.35 -21.56
N THR A 494 -3.26 -0.98 -21.59
CA THR A 494 -2.63 -1.73 -22.70
C THR A 494 -3.39 -1.55 -24.01
N LEU A 495 -4.73 -1.50 -23.97
CA LEU A 495 -5.56 -1.23 -25.15
C LEU A 495 -5.37 0.21 -25.65
N LEU A 496 -5.46 1.20 -24.75
CA LEU A 496 -5.25 2.61 -25.08
C LEU A 496 -3.85 2.84 -25.69
N ALA A 497 -2.81 2.31 -25.06
CA ALA A 497 -1.44 2.39 -25.54
C ALA A 497 -1.27 1.72 -26.91
N ALA A 498 -1.76 0.49 -27.08
CA ALA A 498 -1.63 -0.25 -28.35
C ALA A 498 -2.41 0.41 -29.50
N LEU A 499 -3.52 1.10 -29.21
CA LEU A 499 -4.26 1.91 -30.18
C LEU A 499 -3.50 3.19 -30.57
N VAL A 500 -2.99 3.93 -29.58
CA VAL A 500 -2.24 5.19 -29.77
C VAL A 500 -0.97 4.95 -30.57
N VAL A 501 -0.10 4.06 -30.07
CA VAL A 501 1.20 3.72 -30.68
C VAL A 501 1.05 3.16 -32.10
N SER A 502 -0.06 2.47 -32.38
CA SER A 502 -0.32 1.90 -33.71
C SER A 502 -1.15 2.79 -34.64
N ALA A 503 -1.47 4.02 -34.25
CA ALA A 503 -2.07 5.01 -35.16
C ALA A 503 -1.01 5.82 -35.93
N ASP A 504 0.21 5.92 -35.39
CA ASP A 504 1.25 6.82 -35.89
C ASP A 504 1.81 6.47 -37.26
N ARG A 505 1.92 5.17 -37.59
CA ARG A 505 2.57 4.70 -38.83
C ARG A 505 1.75 4.85 -40.12
N ARG A 506 0.55 5.45 -40.11
CA ARG A 506 -0.34 5.55 -41.28
C ARG A 506 0.03 6.67 -42.29
N ARG A 507 1.32 7.02 -42.48
CA ARG A 507 1.68 8.10 -43.42
C ARG A 507 3.03 8.07 -44.20
N PRO A 508 4.01 7.18 -43.98
CA PRO A 508 5.20 7.13 -44.85
C PRO A 508 4.92 6.61 -46.27
N GLU A 509 4.25 5.47 -46.40
CA GLU A 509 4.13 4.72 -47.67
C GLU A 509 3.43 5.51 -48.80
N ALA A 510 2.50 6.40 -48.45
CA ALA A 510 1.80 7.25 -49.42
C ALA A 510 2.68 8.32 -50.07
N ALA A 511 3.80 8.71 -49.43
CA ALA A 511 4.77 9.63 -50.02
C ALA A 511 5.76 8.88 -50.94
N GLU A 512 6.20 7.69 -50.53
CA GLU A 512 7.15 6.90 -51.32
C GLU A 512 6.52 6.32 -52.60
N ALA A 513 5.24 5.95 -52.56
CA ALA A 513 4.48 5.57 -53.76
C ALA A 513 4.30 6.73 -54.76
N ALA A 514 4.26 7.98 -54.28
CA ALA A 514 4.17 9.16 -55.14
C ALA A 514 5.54 9.59 -55.71
N GLY A 515 6.63 9.37 -54.96
CA GLY A 515 7.99 9.64 -55.45
C GLY A 515 8.40 8.73 -56.62
N ARG A 516 7.92 7.47 -56.64
CA ARG A 516 8.25 6.48 -57.68
C ARG A 516 7.47 6.63 -59.00
N THR A 517 6.60 7.63 -59.12
CA THR A 517 5.84 7.93 -60.36
C THR A 517 6.16 9.31 -60.95
N ALA A 518 7.13 10.04 -60.38
CA ALA A 518 7.49 11.40 -60.78
C ALA A 518 9.02 11.61 -60.85
N GLY A 519 9.73 10.75 -61.58
CA GLY A 519 11.18 10.84 -61.75
C GLY A 519 11.76 9.78 -62.68
N ASP A 520 11.69 10.02 -64.00
CA ASP A 520 12.76 9.83 -65.00
C ASP A 520 12.18 9.73 -66.42
N ALA A 521 12.37 10.81 -67.19
CA ALA A 521 12.18 10.84 -68.64
C ALA A 521 13.45 11.41 -69.26
N PRO A 522 14.31 10.60 -69.90
CA PRO A 522 15.57 11.09 -70.46
C PRO A 522 15.33 11.92 -71.74
N PRO A 523 16.09 13.01 -71.97
CA PRO A 523 16.04 13.76 -73.22
C PRO A 523 16.61 12.91 -74.37
N GLY A 524 16.01 13.04 -75.56
CA GLY A 524 16.18 12.08 -76.64
C GLY A 524 17.47 12.19 -77.48
N VAL A 525 17.81 11.07 -78.11
CA VAL A 525 18.79 10.91 -79.21
C VAL A 525 18.11 10.02 -80.27
N PRO A 526 18.25 10.30 -81.59
CA PRO A 526 17.40 9.67 -82.61
C PRO A 526 17.70 8.18 -82.85
N ALA A 527 16.71 7.48 -83.41
CA ALA A 527 16.76 6.03 -83.65
C ALA A 527 17.78 5.61 -84.73
N PRO A 528 18.47 4.46 -84.55
CA PRO A 528 19.31 3.87 -85.59
C PRO A 528 18.45 3.19 -86.67
N ALA A 529 18.87 3.33 -87.93
CA ALA A 529 18.25 2.65 -89.06
C ALA A 529 18.67 1.16 -89.15
N SER A 530 17.89 0.38 -89.90
CA SER A 530 18.11 -1.06 -90.13
C SER A 530 19.44 -1.36 -90.84
N GLY A 531 20.23 -2.29 -90.31
CA GLY A 531 21.42 -2.86 -90.93
C GLY A 531 21.44 -4.39 -90.83
N VAL A 532 21.93 -5.07 -91.88
CA VAL A 532 21.94 -6.54 -92.01
C VAL A 532 23.18 -7.12 -91.31
N PRO A 533 23.11 -8.26 -90.60
CA PRO A 533 24.28 -8.86 -89.95
C PRO A 533 25.32 -9.37 -90.95
N ALA A 534 26.60 -9.12 -90.66
CA ALA A 534 27.75 -9.66 -91.37
C ALA A 534 28.51 -10.68 -90.50
N SER A 535 28.90 -11.80 -91.10
CA SER A 535 29.52 -12.94 -90.40
C SER A 535 30.97 -12.66 -89.99
N GLY A 536 31.36 -13.04 -88.78
CA GLY A 536 32.74 -12.98 -88.28
C GLY A 536 33.04 -14.13 -87.31
N VAL A 537 34.23 -14.74 -87.44
CA VAL A 537 34.64 -15.93 -86.67
C VAL A 537 35.37 -15.49 -85.38
N PRO A 538 35.14 -16.12 -84.22
CA PRO A 538 35.90 -15.83 -83.00
C PRO A 538 37.37 -16.23 -83.15
N ALA A 539 38.28 -15.32 -82.82
CA ALA A 539 39.72 -15.56 -82.84
C ALA A 539 40.20 -16.20 -81.52
N SER A 540 41.06 -17.21 -81.62
CA SER A 540 41.61 -17.95 -80.47
C SER A 540 42.62 -17.14 -79.66
N GLY A 541 42.49 -17.16 -78.33
CA GLY A 541 43.50 -16.66 -77.38
C GLY A 541 43.85 -17.73 -76.34
N VAL A 542 45.13 -18.00 -76.14
CA VAL A 542 45.62 -19.10 -75.29
C VAL A 542 46.01 -18.57 -73.90
N PRO A 543 45.60 -19.19 -72.78
CA PRO A 543 46.04 -18.80 -71.44
C PRO A 543 47.52 -19.17 -71.21
N ALA A 544 48.27 -18.30 -70.53
CA ALA A 544 49.67 -18.53 -70.20
C ALA A 544 49.82 -19.48 -68.99
N SER A 545 50.72 -20.46 -69.11
CA SER A 545 50.92 -21.52 -68.12
C SER A 545 51.80 -21.07 -66.93
N GLY A 546 51.36 -21.38 -65.71
CA GLY A 546 52.17 -21.37 -64.48
C GLY A 546 51.94 -22.67 -63.71
N VAL A 547 53.01 -23.36 -63.29
CA VAL A 547 52.93 -24.73 -62.75
C VAL A 547 52.67 -24.72 -61.23
N PRO A 548 51.63 -25.41 -60.72
CA PRO A 548 51.45 -25.59 -59.28
C PRO A 548 52.37 -26.69 -58.74
N ALA A 549 52.98 -26.46 -57.58
CA ALA A 549 53.74 -27.48 -56.84
C ALA A 549 52.82 -28.34 -55.93
N SER A 550 53.18 -29.60 -55.74
CA SER A 550 52.32 -30.62 -55.14
C SER A 550 52.01 -30.43 -53.65
N GLY A 551 50.74 -30.58 -53.29
CA GLY A 551 50.27 -30.82 -51.92
C GLY A 551 48.96 -31.60 -51.95
N VAL A 552 48.93 -32.80 -51.36
CA VAL A 552 47.78 -33.71 -51.48
C VAL A 552 46.67 -33.33 -50.49
N PRO A 553 45.44 -33.04 -50.94
CA PRO A 553 44.30 -32.86 -50.04
C PRO A 553 43.82 -34.22 -49.53
N ALA A 554 43.80 -34.41 -48.20
CA ALA A 554 43.24 -35.60 -47.59
C ALA A 554 41.70 -35.61 -47.70
N SER A 555 41.14 -36.76 -48.08
CA SER A 555 39.70 -36.95 -48.30
C SER A 555 38.91 -36.96 -46.99
N GLY A 556 37.81 -36.19 -46.94
CA GLY A 556 36.81 -36.26 -45.87
C GLY A 556 35.42 -35.88 -46.40
N GLU A 557 34.62 -36.87 -46.78
CA GLU A 557 33.24 -36.66 -47.23
C GLU A 557 32.25 -36.50 -46.06
N PRO A 558 31.14 -35.76 -46.26
CA PRO A 558 30.14 -35.52 -45.21
C PRO A 558 29.24 -36.75 -44.98
N VAL A 559 29.36 -37.39 -43.82
CA VAL A 559 28.50 -38.52 -43.44
C VAL A 559 27.06 -38.04 -43.16
N SER A 560 26.11 -38.48 -43.98
CA SER A 560 24.68 -38.43 -43.66
C SER A 560 24.26 -39.70 -42.91
N GLY A 561 23.62 -39.56 -41.75
CA GLY A 561 23.08 -40.66 -40.94
C GLY A 561 21.63 -40.40 -40.54
N ALA A 562 20.74 -41.35 -40.84
CA ALA A 562 19.30 -41.28 -40.60
C ALA A 562 18.91 -41.76 -39.17
N PRO A 563 17.71 -41.42 -38.64
CA PRO A 563 17.32 -41.77 -37.28
C PRO A 563 16.97 -43.25 -37.12
N ALA A 564 17.25 -43.80 -35.94
CA ALA A 564 16.86 -45.17 -35.54
C ALA A 564 15.81 -45.14 -34.43
N SER A 565 14.83 -46.06 -34.50
CA SER A 565 13.65 -46.04 -33.62
C SER A 565 13.35 -47.40 -32.97
N GLY A 566 13.14 -47.38 -31.65
CA GLY A 566 12.07 -48.17 -31.02
C GLY A 566 12.45 -49.46 -30.28
N GLY A 567 11.87 -49.60 -29.07
CA GLY A 567 11.69 -50.86 -28.35
C GLY A 567 12.36 -50.93 -26.96
N ARG A 568 11.72 -51.48 -25.92
CA ARG A 568 10.29 -51.83 -25.73
C ARG A 568 10.01 -52.07 -24.22
N PRO A 569 8.89 -51.62 -23.64
CA PRO A 569 8.57 -51.86 -22.23
C PRO A 569 7.71 -53.12 -22.00
N ALA A 570 7.98 -53.90 -20.95
CA ALA A 570 7.16 -55.02 -20.43
C ALA A 570 7.75 -55.56 -19.10
N PRO A 571 7.02 -56.37 -18.30
CA PRO A 571 5.58 -56.38 -17.99
C PRO A 571 5.34 -56.29 -16.45
N GLY A 572 4.09 -56.45 -15.96
CA GLY A 572 3.78 -56.39 -14.52
C GLY A 572 2.65 -57.34 -14.04
N ARG A 573 2.32 -57.26 -12.73
CA ARG A 573 1.17 -57.87 -12.02
C ARG A 573 0.87 -57.02 -10.76
N GLY A 574 -0.36 -56.85 -10.27
CA GLY A 574 -1.68 -57.22 -10.80
C GLY A 574 -2.81 -56.94 -9.77
N ALA A 575 -4.07 -56.81 -10.23
CA ALA A 575 -5.29 -56.44 -9.47
C ALA A 575 -5.27 -55.03 -8.81
N GLY A 576 -6.38 -54.31 -8.61
CA GLY A 576 -7.81 -54.51 -8.91
C GLY A 576 -8.64 -53.35 -8.30
N VAL A 577 -9.95 -53.17 -8.45
CA VAL A 577 -11.03 -53.85 -9.22
C VAL A 577 -12.08 -52.79 -9.60
N THR A 578 -12.79 -52.91 -10.73
CA THR A 578 -13.85 -51.97 -11.18
C THR A 578 -15.27 -52.36 -10.70
N GLY A 579 -16.09 -51.40 -10.26
CA GLY A 579 -17.55 -51.58 -10.15
C GLY A 579 -18.25 -50.51 -9.28
N GLY A 580 -19.49 -50.12 -9.62
CA GLY A 580 -20.25 -49.17 -8.76
C GLY A 580 -21.42 -48.39 -9.37
N ARG A 581 -22.06 -48.82 -10.47
CA ARG A 581 -23.13 -48.03 -11.11
C ARG A 581 -24.50 -48.20 -10.40
N GLY A 582 -24.73 -47.37 -9.39
CA GLY A 582 -26.03 -46.76 -9.10
C GLY A 582 -26.99 -47.42 -8.10
N ARG A 583 -27.76 -46.57 -7.40
CA ARG A 583 -29.23 -46.64 -7.30
C ARG A 583 -29.82 -45.34 -6.75
N ARG A 584 -30.86 -44.81 -7.39
CA ARG A 584 -31.83 -43.90 -6.73
C ARG A 584 -32.78 -44.76 -5.88
N ARG A 585 -33.07 -44.35 -4.65
CA ARG A 585 -34.41 -44.49 -4.02
C ARG A 585 -34.57 -43.53 -2.84
N LYS A 586 -35.57 -42.66 -2.91
CA LYS A 586 -36.29 -42.09 -1.75
C LYS A 586 -37.22 -43.18 -1.16
N PRO A 587 -37.89 -42.96 -0.03
CA PRO A 587 -37.43 -42.29 1.20
C PRO A 587 -37.75 -43.14 2.45
N LYS A 588 -37.30 -42.70 3.63
CA LYS A 588 -38.15 -42.60 4.83
C LYS A 588 -37.51 -41.62 5.82
#